data_AF-A0A9D6XV18-F1
#
_entry.id   AF-A0A9D6XV18-F1
#
_cell.length_a   1.000
_cell.length_b   1.000
_cell.length_c   1.000
_cell.angle_alpha   90.00
_cell.angle_beta   90.00
_cell.angle_gamma   90.00
#
_symmetry.space_group_name_H-M   'P 1'
#
loop_
_entity.id
_entity.type
_entity.pdbx_description
1 polymer ?
#
loop_
_entity_poly.entity_id
_entity_poly.type
_entity_poly.pdbx_seq_one_letter_code
_entity_poly.pdbx_strand_id
1 'polypeptide(L)'
;MIGVIQDAATEREMASISLWAAIPHYVSSPPNPKGTLALISKLEDLLDIPIPLDELVDESRAWQDGVDELAAEDEEISEYVTRLESTVDASDLPEASGEAIAREFERYLKRRTKD
;
A
#
# COMPACT_ATOMS: atom_id res chain seq x y z
N MET A 1 -4.60 -13.45 16.31
CA MET A 1 -6.07 -13.57 16.18
C MET A 1 -6.51 -13.76 14.72
N ILE A 2 -6.03 -12.97 13.76
CA ILE A 2 -6.43 -13.09 12.34
C ILE A 2 -6.23 -14.51 11.77
N GLY A 3 -5.11 -15.18 12.07
CA GLY A 3 -4.88 -16.56 11.60
C GLY A 3 -5.93 -17.57 12.08
N VAL A 4 -6.46 -17.43 13.30
CA VAL A 4 -7.50 -18.32 13.84
C VAL A 4 -8.84 -18.10 13.12
N ILE A 5 -9.15 -16.86 12.78
CA ILE A 5 -10.37 -16.52 12.03
C ILE A 5 -10.29 -17.09 10.60
N GLN A 6 -9.12 -16.97 9.96
CA GLN A 6 -8.91 -17.48 8.61
C GLN A 6 -8.96 -19.01 8.55
N ASP A 7 -8.40 -19.68 9.57
CA ASP A 7 -8.50 -21.14 9.74
C ASP A 7 -9.97 -21.57 9.89
N ALA A 8 -10.72 -20.94 10.79
CA ALA A 8 -12.14 -21.22 11.01
C ALA A 8 -13.03 -20.94 9.78
N ALA A 9 -12.67 -19.98 8.92
CA ALA A 9 -13.33 -19.72 7.65
C ALA A 9 -13.03 -20.84 6.63
N THR A 10 -11.78 -21.31 6.60
CA THR A 10 -11.34 -22.42 5.74
C THR A 10 -12.06 -23.71 6.08
N GLU A 11 -12.19 -24.05 7.37
CA GLU A 11 -12.97 -25.21 7.84
C GLU A 11 -14.45 -25.17 7.40
N ARG A 12 -14.99 -23.98 7.15
CA ARG A 12 -16.37 -23.76 6.69
C ARG A 12 -16.49 -23.56 5.18
N GLU A 13 -15.42 -23.82 4.43
CA GLU A 13 -15.35 -23.62 2.98
C GLU A 13 -15.68 -22.17 2.55
N MET A 14 -15.44 -21.21 3.44
CA MET A 14 -15.65 -19.79 3.17
C MET A 14 -14.38 -19.19 2.54
N ALA A 15 -14.55 -18.50 1.42
CA ALA A 15 -13.47 -17.69 0.85
C ALA A 15 -13.03 -16.62 1.85
N SER A 16 -11.73 -16.57 2.16
CA SER A 16 -11.16 -15.60 3.08
C SER A 16 -9.81 -15.11 2.58
N ILE A 17 -9.51 -13.85 2.89
CA ILE A 17 -8.24 -13.19 2.57
C ILE A 17 -7.82 -12.34 3.78
N SER A 18 -6.52 -12.16 3.94
CA SER A 18 -5.94 -11.23 4.91
C SER A 18 -4.99 -10.29 4.18
N LEU A 19 -5.13 -8.98 4.43
CA LEU A 19 -4.29 -7.95 3.84
C LEU A 19 -3.52 -7.23 4.95
N TRP A 20 -2.26 -6.89 4.67
CA TRP A 20 -1.37 -6.22 5.59
C TRP A 20 -0.56 -5.17 4.84
N ALA A 21 -0.37 -4.00 5.45
CA ALA A 21 0.54 -2.99 4.96
C ALA A 21 1.78 -2.97 5.86
N ALA A 22 2.96 -3.08 5.24
CA ALA A 22 4.21 -2.88 5.95
C ALA A 22 4.43 -1.38 6.15
N ILE A 23 4.46 -0.94 7.41
CA ILE A 23 4.70 0.44 7.78
C ILE A 23 6.06 0.51 8.49
N PRO A 24 6.99 1.38 8.06
CA PRO A 24 8.25 1.53 8.76
C PRO A 24 8.02 2.01 10.20
N HIS A 25 8.76 1.42 11.14
CA HIS A 25 8.56 1.66 12.57
C HIS A 25 8.82 3.12 12.97
N TYR A 26 9.74 3.81 12.28
CA TYR A 26 10.05 5.22 12.51
C TYR A 26 8.89 6.17 12.16
N VAL A 27 7.87 5.70 11.45
CA VAL A 27 6.65 6.44 11.07
C VAL A 27 5.37 5.65 11.35
N SER A 28 5.42 4.81 12.40
CA SER A 28 4.32 3.91 12.75
C SER A 28 3.22 4.54 13.62
N SER A 29 3.42 5.77 14.09
CA SER A 29 2.41 6.51 14.87
C SER A 29 1.18 6.83 14.00
N PRO A 30 -0.03 6.42 14.41
CA PRO A 30 -1.24 6.76 13.69
C PRO A 30 -1.51 8.28 13.68
N PRO A 31 -2.15 8.82 12.62
CA PRO A 31 -2.68 8.12 11.45
C PRO A 31 -1.62 7.77 10.38
N ASN A 32 -1.85 6.69 9.62
CA ASN A 32 -1.03 6.30 8.46
C ASN A 32 -1.89 6.23 7.17
N PRO A 33 -2.08 7.36 6.47
CA PRO A 33 -2.91 7.41 5.27
C PRO A 33 -2.32 6.62 4.12
N LYS A 34 -0.99 6.52 3.99
CA LYS A 34 -0.33 5.71 2.94
C LYS A 34 -0.60 4.22 3.08
N GLY A 35 -0.50 3.68 4.29
CA GLY A 35 -0.84 2.29 4.60
C GLY A 35 -2.33 2.01 4.41
N THR A 36 -3.18 2.96 4.77
CA THR A 36 -4.64 2.87 4.55
C THR A 36 -4.97 2.86 3.05
N LEU A 37 -4.37 3.77 2.27
CA LEU A 37 -4.51 3.83 0.82
C LEU A 37 -4.07 2.53 0.16
N ALA A 38 -2.95 1.96 0.57
CA ALA A 38 -2.44 0.69 0.04
C ALA A 38 -3.43 -0.46 0.27
N LEU A 39 -3.98 -0.58 1.48
CA LEU A 39 -4.95 -1.63 1.82
C LEU A 39 -6.25 -1.48 1.03
N ILE A 40 -6.81 -0.27 0.96
CA ILE A 40 -8.07 -0.03 0.25
C ILE A 40 -7.88 -0.19 -1.25
N SER A 41 -6.75 0.26 -1.80
CA SER A 41 -6.42 0.07 -3.22
C SER A 41 -6.33 -1.41 -3.57
N LYS A 42 -5.76 -2.24 -2.69
CA LYS A 42 -5.69 -3.69 -2.90
C LYS A 42 -7.06 -4.36 -2.75
N LEU A 43 -7.90 -3.86 -1.84
CA LEU A 43 -9.27 -4.33 -1.67
C LEU A 43 -10.13 -4.02 -2.91
N GLU A 44 -10.01 -2.81 -3.47
CA GLU A 44 -10.66 -2.42 -4.73
C GLU A 44 -10.29 -3.39 -5.86
N ASP A 45 -9.02 -3.78 -6.00
CA ASP A 45 -8.59 -4.77 -7.00
C ASP A 45 -9.22 -6.14 -6.79
N LEU A 46 -9.30 -6.59 -5.54
CA LEU A 46 -9.83 -7.91 -5.20
C LEU A 46 -11.34 -8.00 -5.41
N LEU A 47 -12.04 -6.90 -5.18
CA LEU A 47 -13.50 -6.84 -5.32
C LEU A 47 -13.96 -6.38 -6.71
N ASP A 48 -13.08 -5.75 -7.50
CA ASP A 48 -13.39 -5.04 -8.74
C ASP A 48 -14.54 -4.01 -8.56
N ILE A 49 -14.57 -3.38 -7.38
CA ILE A 49 -15.56 -2.35 -7.02
C ILE A 49 -14.83 -1.02 -6.90
N PRO A 50 -15.18 -0.01 -7.70
CA PRO A 50 -14.57 1.32 -7.59
C PRO A 50 -14.79 1.93 -6.20
N ILE A 51 -13.72 2.42 -5.59
CA ILE A 51 -13.75 3.13 -4.31
C ILE A 51 -13.25 4.57 -4.54
N PRO A 52 -13.98 5.61 -4.07
CA PRO A 52 -13.49 6.98 -4.12
C PRO A 52 -12.32 7.12 -3.13
N LEU A 53 -11.16 7.54 -3.64
CA LEU A 53 -9.91 7.59 -2.87
C LEU A 53 -9.21 8.95 -2.95
N ASP A 54 -9.81 9.95 -3.60
CA ASP A 54 -9.16 11.21 -3.97
C ASP A 54 -8.57 11.93 -2.75
N GLU A 55 -9.37 12.15 -1.69
CA GLU A 55 -8.90 12.77 -0.45
C GLU A 55 -7.78 11.94 0.22
N LEU A 56 -7.92 10.61 0.23
CA LEU A 56 -6.93 9.73 0.85
C LEU A 56 -5.60 9.68 0.06
N VAL A 57 -5.66 9.86 -1.26
CA VAL A 57 -4.47 10.01 -2.11
C VAL A 57 -3.73 11.29 -1.75
N ASP A 58 -4.45 12.41 -1.58
CA ASP A 58 -3.85 13.68 -1.20
C ASP A 58 -3.25 13.61 0.22
N GLU A 59 -3.97 13.02 1.18
CA GLU A 59 -3.45 12.76 2.54
C GLU A 59 -2.22 11.86 2.52
N SER A 60 -2.22 10.82 1.69
CA SER A 60 -1.07 9.91 1.55
C SER A 60 0.15 10.63 0.99
N ARG A 61 -0.01 11.58 0.08
CA ARG A 61 1.09 12.38 -0.48
C ARG A 61 1.65 13.33 0.57
N ALA A 62 0.78 14.11 1.22
CA ALA A 62 1.20 15.04 2.27
C ALA A 62 1.91 14.32 3.43
N TRP A 63 1.44 13.13 3.80
CA TRP A 63 2.10 12.30 4.79
C TRP A 63 3.46 11.81 4.32
N GLN A 64 3.59 11.36 3.07
CA GLN A 64 4.86 10.90 2.51
C GLN A 64 5.91 12.00 2.51
N ASP A 65 5.54 13.21 2.07
CA ASP A 65 6.46 14.36 2.05
C ASP A 65 6.99 14.66 3.46
N GLY A 66 6.13 14.62 4.49
CA GLY A 66 6.55 14.81 5.87
C GLY A 66 7.44 13.69 6.42
N VAL A 67 7.22 12.45 5.99
CA VAL A 67 8.12 11.32 6.32
C VAL A 67 9.49 11.50 5.69
N ASP A 68 9.54 11.89 4.43
CA ASP A 68 10.79 12.07 3.69
C ASP A 68 11.61 13.22 4.27
N GLU A 69 10.96 14.32 4.70
CA GLU A 69 11.62 15.41 5.42
C GLU A 69 12.24 14.93 6.75
N LEU A 70 11.48 14.21 7.57
CA LEU A 70 11.97 13.67 8.85
C LEU A 70 13.14 12.67 8.65
N ALA A 71 13.04 11.82 7.63
CA ALA A 71 14.09 10.86 7.32
C ALA A 71 15.37 11.55 6.80
N ALA A 72 15.24 12.69 6.11
CA ALA A 72 16.38 13.47 5.64
C ALA A 72 17.11 14.23 6.77
N GLU A 73 16.41 14.58 7.85
CA GLU A 73 16.98 15.25 9.02
C GLU A 73 17.74 14.31 9.96
N ASP A 74 17.49 13.00 9.88
CA ASP A 74 18.12 11.98 10.71
C ASP A 74 19.04 11.07 9.88
N GLU A 75 20.35 11.26 10.03
CA GLU A 75 21.37 10.54 9.25
C GLU A 75 21.34 9.01 9.48
N GLU A 76 20.95 8.55 10.67
CA GLU A 76 20.80 7.12 10.96
C GLU A 76 19.59 6.53 10.20
N ILE A 77 18.48 7.27 10.15
CA ILE A 77 17.28 6.87 9.41
C ILE A 77 17.55 6.91 7.90
N SER A 78 18.23 7.94 7.40
CA SER A 78 18.59 8.08 5.98
C SER A 78 19.47 6.92 5.48
N GLU A 79 20.50 6.55 6.25
CA GLU A 79 21.33 5.37 5.95
C GLU A 79 20.54 4.05 6.01
N TYR A 80 19.61 3.95 6.97
CA TYR A 80 18.72 2.79 7.08
C TYR A 80 17.77 2.67 5.88
N VAL A 81 17.14 3.76 5.45
CA VAL A 81 16.25 3.82 4.28
C VAL A 81 17.01 3.45 3.01
N THR A 82 18.17 4.06 2.78
CA THR A 82 19.02 3.79 1.60
C THR A 82 19.37 2.30 1.48
N ARG A 83 19.70 1.66 2.62
CA ARG A 83 19.97 0.22 2.65
C ARG A 83 18.72 -0.62 2.35
N LEU A 84 17.56 -0.20 2.84
CA LEU A 84 16.28 -0.88 2.57
C LEU A 84 15.97 -0.85 1.06
N GLU A 85 16.07 0.32 0.43
CA GLU A 85 15.82 0.53 -1.00
C GLU A 85 16.77 -0.29 -1.87
N SER A 86 18.07 -0.31 -1.53
CA SER A 86 19.06 -1.13 -2.26
C SER A 86 18.75 -2.63 -2.23
N THR A 87 18.04 -3.10 -1.20
CA THR A 87 17.63 -4.50 -1.06
C THR A 87 16.37 -4.79 -1.87
N VAL A 88 15.45 -3.82 -1.96
CA VAL A 88 14.22 -3.92 -2.75
C VAL A 88 14.54 -3.88 -4.25
N ASP A 89 15.36 -2.94 -4.71
CA ASP A 89 15.78 -2.81 -6.13
C ASP A 89 16.51 -4.05 -6.64
N ALA A 90 17.30 -4.71 -5.79
CA ALA A 90 17.98 -5.94 -6.13
C ALA A 90 17.03 -7.16 -6.26
N SER A 91 15.80 -7.06 -5.74
CA SER A 91 14.80 -8.13 -5.72
C SER A 91 13.71 -8.00 -6.77
N ASP A 92 13.59 -6.84 -7.43
CA ASP A 92 12.62 -6.60 -8.48
C ASP A 92 13.08 -7.17 -9.84
N LEU A 93 12.41 -8.25 -10.27
CA LEU A 93 12.43 -8.73 -11.65
C LEU A 93 11.49 -7.85 -12.51
N PRO A 94 11.84 -7.55 -13.79
CA PRO A 94 11.22 -6.51 -14.61
C PRO A 94 9.75 -6.73 -15.02
N GLU A 95 9.09 -7.78 -14.52
CA GLU A 95 7.71 -8.13 -14.87
C GLU A 95 6.65 -7.32 -14.09
N ALA A 96 7.04 -6.65 -13.00
CA ALA A 96 6.11 -5.92 -12.12
C ALA A 96 5.77 -4.49 -12.57
N SER A 97 6.69 -3.77 -13.24
CA SER A 97 6.52 -2.32 -13.49
C SER A 97 5.53 -2.00 -14.62
N GLY A 98 5.60 -2.71 -15.75
CA GLY A 98 4.72 -2.45 -16.91
C GLY A 98 3.25 -2.77 -16.66
N GLU A 99 2.96 -3.91 -16.03
CA GLU A 99 1.59 -4.29 -15.71
C GLU A 99 1.02 -3.51 -14.52
N ALA A 100 1.83 -3.11 -13.54
CA ALA A 100 1.38 -2.27 -12.43
C ALA A 100 0.93 -0.90 -12.94
N ILE A 101 1.72 -0.27 -13.83
CA ILE A 101 1.38 1.01 -14.45
C ILE A 101 0.11 0.90 -15.30
N ALA A 102 -0.02 -0.17 -16.10
CA ALA A 102 -1.22 -0.39 -16.92
C ALA A 102 -2.49 -0.56 -16.07
N ARG A 103 -2.43 -1.34 -14.97
CA ARG A 103 -3.54 -1.52 -14.04
C ARG A 103 -3.94 -0.21 -13.35
N GLU A 104 -2.96 0.61 -12.95
CA GLU A 104 -3.24 1.90 -12.32
C GLU A 104 -3.94 2.86 -13.30
N PHE A 105 -3.52 2.84 -14.57
CA PHE A 105 -4.13 3.63 -15.63
C PHE A 105 -5.57 3.19 -15.95
N GLU A 106 -5.83 1.88 -16.06
CA GLU A 106 -7.19 1.34 -16.26
C GLU A 106 -8.13 1.70 -15.12
N ARG A 107 -7.63 1.67 -13.87
CA ARG A 107 -8.40 2.07 -12.69
C ARG A 107 -8.75 3.54 -12.71
N TYR A 108 -7.79 4.41 -13.06
CA TYR A 108 -8.03 5.83 -13.21
C TYR A 108 -9.15 6.12 -14.24
N LEU A 109 -9.16 5.39 -15.36
CA LEU A 109 -10.21 5.51 -16.38
C LEU A 109 -11.58 4.99 -15.92
N LYS A 110 -11.62 3.86 -15.17
CA LYS A 110 -12.86 3.32 -14.60
C LYS A 110 -13.55 4.31 -13.65
N ARG A 111 -12.78 5.05 -12.84
CA ARG A 111 -13.33 6.09 -11.94
C ARG A 111 -13.97 7.24 -12.73
N ARG A 112 -13.27 7.76 -13.74
CA ARG A 112 -13.72 8.92 -14.52
C ARG A 112 -14.90 8.68 -15.47
N THR A 113 -15.26 7.42 -15.71
CA THR A 113 -16.40 7.04 -16.57
C THR A 113 -17.70 6.86 -15.77
N LYS A 114 -17.62 6.82 -14.44
CA LYS A 114 -18.77 6.66 -13.53
C LYS A 114 -19.33 8.00 -13.02
N ASP A 115 -18.70 9.12 -13.37
CA ASP A 115 -19.19 10.50 -13.22
C ASP A 115 -19.88 10.97 -14.51
#